data_AF-A0A1Z9S9E9-F1
#
_entry.id   AF-A0A1Z9S9E9-F1
#
_cell.length_a   1.000
_cell.length_b   1.000
_cell.length_c   1.000
_cell.angle_alpha   90.00
_cell.angle_beta   90.00
_cell.angle_gamma   90.00
#
_symmetry.space_group_name_H-M   'P 1'
#
loop_
_entity.id
_entity.type
_entity.pdbx_description
1 polymer ?
#
loop_
_entity_poly.entity_id
_entity_poly.type
_entity_poly.pdbx_seq_one_letter_code
_entity_poly.pdbx_strand_id
1 'polypeptide(L)' 'MEITSQNHGFKVNEKSIPKNIKITHTSLFDKSIEGIELKNKAAFSVQYHPESSPGPQDSKYLFEKFIKYIKKNGKKKRS' A
#
# COMPACT_ATOMS: atom_id res chain seq x y z
N MET A 1 -0.23 13.28 5.17
CA MET A 1 0.97 12.89 5.95
C MET A 1 0.46 11.93 7.01
N GLU A 2 1.06 10.74 7.10
CA GLU A 2 0.66 9.67 8.04
C GLU A 2 1.85 9.39 8.95
N ILE A 3 1.60 9.12 10.23
CA ILE A 3 2.59 8.49 11.11
C ILE A 3 2.31 6.99 11.07
N THR A 4 3.34 6.15 10.92
CA THR A 4 3.18 4.70 10.73
C THR A 4 4.14 3.90 11.61
N SER A 5 3.75 2.67 11.96
CA SER A 5 4.64 1.71 12.62
C SER A 5 5.44 0.92 11.57
N GLN A 6 6.77 0.90 11.69
CA GLN A 6 7.66 0.24 10.74
C GLN A 6 8.57 -0.78 11.44
N ASN A 7 8.71 -1.97 10.86
CA ASN A 7 9.64 -3.00 11.32
C ASN A 7 10.10 -3.87 10.14
N HIS A 8 11.01 -3.35 9.33
CA HIS A 8 11.59 -4.08 8.18
C HIS A 8 13.07 -3.72 7.99
N GLY A 9 13.89 -4.70 7.58
CA GLY A 9 15.32 -4.52 7.29
C GLY A 9 15.66 -4.41 5.80
N PHE A 10 14.68 -4.58 4.92
CA PHE A 10 14.82 -4.51 3.46
C PHE A 10 13.81 -3.52 2.88
N LYS A 11 14.16 -2.89 1.74
CA LYS A 11 13.27 -1.97 1.03
C LYS A 11 13.21 -2.28 -0.45
N VAL A 12 12.10 -1.88 -1.08
CA VAL A 12 11.93 -1.99 -2.53
C VAL A 12 12.91 -1.03 -3.24
N ASN A 13 13.66 -1.55 -4.21
CA ASN A 13 14.56 -0.75 -5.01
C ASN A 13 13.77 0.01 -6.09
N GLU A 14 13.77 1.33 -6.02
CA GLU A 14 13.10 2.22 -6.98
C GLU A 14 13.49 1.94 -8.44
N LYS A 15 14.78 1.62 -8.70
CA LYS A 15 15.28 1.31 -10.05
C LYS A 15 14.70 0.03 -10.63
N SER A 16 14.14 -0.84 -9.79
CA SER A 16 13.52 -2.11 -10.19
C SER A 16 12.02 -2.02 -10.43
N ILE A 17 11.39 -0.86 -10.20
CA ILE A 17 9.95 -0.68 -10.34
C ILE A 17 9.55 -0.69 -11.82
N PRO A 18 8.70 -1.64 -12.27
CA PRO A 18 8.21 -1.65 -13.64
C PRO A 18 7.22 -0.51 -13.91
N LYS A 19 7.11 -0.10 -15.18
CA LYS A 19 6.25 1.04 -15.60
C LYS A 19 4.76 0.88 -15.28
N ASN A 20 4.28 -0.35 -15.08
CA ASN A 20 2.88 -0.64 -14.76
C ASN A 20 2.56 -0.53 -13.25
N ILE A 21 3.55 -0.17 -12.43
CA ILE A 21 3.39 0.11 -11.00
C ILE A 21 3.37 1.63 -10.79
N LYS A 22 2.53 2.07 -9.86
CA LYS A 22 2.51 3.43 -9.30
C LYS A 22 3.05 3.38 -7.88
N ILE A 23 3.99 4.25 -7.55
CA ILE A 23 4.41 4.50 -6.17
C ILE A 23 3.30 5.31 -5.48
N THR A 24 2.80 4.81 -4.36
CA THR A 24 1.68 5.41 -3.62
C THR A 24 2.13 6.15 -2.36
N HIS A 25 3.18 5.65 -1.72
CA HIS A 25 3.74 6.23 -0.50
C HIS A 25 5.25 6.27 -0.57
N THR A 26 5.82 7.34 -0.04
CA THR A 26 7.26 7.50 0.14
C THR A 26 7.54 7.98 1.55
N SER A 27 8.61 7.46 2.16
CA SER A 27 9.08 7.88 3.47
C SER A 27 9.51 9.34 3.43
N LEU A 28 9.05 10.14 4.39
CA LEU A 28 9.51 11.52 4.51
C LEU A 28 10.93 11.61 5.07
N PHE A 29 11.40 10.58 5.79
CA PHE A 29 12.71 10.55 6.44
C PHE A 29 13.85 10.28 5.46
N ASP A 30 13.74 9.26 4.62
CA ASP A 30 14.84 8.77 3.76
C ASP A 30 14.44 8.57 2.29
N LYS A 31 13.21 8.92 1.93
CA LYS A 31 12.64 8.78 0.57
C LYS A 31 12.51 7.32 0.08
N SER A 32 12.57 6.32 0.96
CA SER A 32 12.23 4.94 0.58
C SER A 32 10.79 4.82 0.04
N ILE A 33 10.56 3.80 -0.78
CA ILE A 33 9.23 3.44 -1.25
C ILE A 33 8.49 2.71 -0.12
N GLU A 34 7.36 3.27 0.30
CA GLU A 34 6.55 2.76 1.40
C GLU A 34 5.22 2.17 0.93
N GLY A 35 4.91 2.29 -0.36
CA GLY A 35 3.70 1.70 -0.94
C GLY A 35 3.70 1.73 -2.45
N ILE A 36 3.07 0.70 -3.04
CA ILE A 36 2.96 0.51 -4.48
C ILE A 36 1.57 0.02 -4.87
N GLU A 37 1.18 0.28 -6.12
CA GLU A 37 -0.11 -0.13 -6.68
C GLU A 37 0.00 -0.46 -8.17
N LEU A 38 -0.64 -1.55 -8.60
CA LEU A 38 -0.72 -1.88 -10.03
C LEU A 38 -1.75 -0.99 -10.73
N LYS A 39 -1.37 -0.36 -11.85
CA LYS A 39 -2.24 0.57 -12.59
C LYS A 39 -3.51 -0.10 -13.13
N ASN A 40 -3.41 -1.36 -13.55
CA ASN A 40 -4.46 -2.06 -14.29
C ASN A 40 -5.11 -3.22 -13.51
N LYS A 41 -4.74 -3.42 -12.24
CA LYS A 41 -5.25 -4.50 -11.39
C LYS A 41 -5.56 -3.97 -10.01
N ALA A 42 -6.57 -4.56 -9.37
CA ALA A 42 -6.96 -4.23 -8.00
C ALA A 42 -5.98 -4.86 -6.99
N ALA A 43 -4.72 -4.42 -7.02
CA ALA A 43 -3.65 -4.93 -6.18
C ALA A 43 -2.72 -3.78 -5.78
N PHE A 44 -2.48 -3.68 -4.47
CA PHE A 44 -1.59 -2.70 -3.87
C PHE A 44 -0.91 -3.33 -2.64
N SER A 45 0.19 -2.72 -2.20
CA SER A 45 0.85 -3.07 -0.95
C SER A 45 1.43 -1.83 -0.28
N VAL A 46 1.71 -1.96 1.02
CA VAL A 46 2.44 -0.98 1.83
C VAL A 46 3.56 -1.69 2.58
N GLN A 47 4.61 -0.96 2.92
CA GLN A 47 5.82 -1.46 3.57
C GLN A 47 5.73 -1.43 5.11
N TYR A 48 4.91 -0.53 5.64
CA TYR A 48 4.63 -0.37 7.07
C TYR A 48 3.44 -1.23 7.53
N HIS A 49 3.17 -1.23 8.84
CA HIS A 49 2.09 -1.98 9.49
C HIS A 49 0.80 -1.15 9.61
N PRO A 50 -0.17 -1.25 8.68
CA PRO A 50 -1.41 -0.48 8.75
C PRO A 50 -2.35 -0.93 9.87
N GLU A 51 -2.22 -2.16 10.37
CA GLU A 51 -2.99 -2.73 11.47
C GLU A 51 -2.69 -2.05 12.81
N SER A 52 -1.51 -1.45 12.94
CA SER A 52 -1.06 -0.65 14.07
C SER A 52 -1.22 -1.36 15.42
N SER A 53 -0.20 -2.07 15.91
CA SER A 53 -0.19 -2.63 17.27
C SER A 53 1.22 -2.99 17.77
N PRO A 54 1.88 -2.12 18.57
CA PRO A 54 1.49 -0.75 18.93
C PRO A 54 1.65 0.23 17.75
N GLY A 55 0.89 1.33 17.73
CA GLY A 55 1.06 2.35 16.69
C GLY A 55 -0.10 3.33 16.48
N PRO A 56 0.15 4.43 15.73
CA PRO A 56 -0.87 5.38 15.27
C PRO A 56 -1.83 4.75 14.24
N GLN A 57 -3.10 5.14 14.25
CA GLN A 57 -4.15 4.49 13.43
C GLN A 57 -4.40 5.14 12.06
N ASP A 58 -3.49 6.00 11.60
CA ASP A 58 -3.63 6.85 10.41
C ASP A 58 -3.85 6.05 9.12
N SER A 59 -3.33 4.82 9.05
CA SER A 59 -3.36 4.00 7.83
C SER A 59 -4.51 2.98 7.75
N LYS A 60 -5.49 3.03 8.66
CA LYS A 60 -6.65 2.11 8.66
C LYS A 60 -7.48 2.13 7.37
N TYR A 61 -7.49 3.25 6.64
CA TYR A 61 -8.22 3.38 5.37
C TYR A 61 -7.74 2.39 4.29
N LEU A 62 -6.52 1.84 4.40
CA LEU A 62 -6.01 0.83 3.48
C LEU A 62 -6.83 -0.46 3.54
N PHE A 63 -7.36 -0.82 4.71
CA PHE A 63 -8.30 -1.94 4.83
C PHE A 63 -9.61 -1.64 4.10
N GLU A 64 -10.14 -0.42 4.21
CA GLU A 64 -11.34 -0.03 3.46
C GLU A 64 -11.10 -0.05 1.95
N LYS A 65 -9.93 0.39 1.49
CA LYS A 65 -9.51 0.31 0.09
C LYS A 65 -9.48 -1.15 -0.39
N PHE A 66 -8.92 -2.04 0.42
CA PHE A 66 -8.90 -3.48 0.12
C PHE A 66 -10.32 -4.07 0.01
N ILE A 67 -11.22 -3.75 0.95
CA ILE A 67 -12.62 -4.19 0.89
C ILE A 67 -13.34 -3.64 -0.35
N LYS A 68 -13.08 -2.39 -0.75
CA LYS A 68 -13.61 -1.82 -1.99
C LYS A 68 -13.15 -2.62 -3.22
N TYR A 69 -11.90 -3.08 -3.25
CA TYR A 69 -11.38 -3.93 -4.32
C TYR A 69 -12.05 -5.30 -4.39
N ILE A 70 -12.26 -5.94 -3.24
CA ILE A 70 -13.01 -7.20 -3.15
C ILE A 70 -14.43 -7.02 -3.70
N LYS A 71 -15.16 -6.00 -3.23
CA LYS A 71 -16.55 -5.73 -3.66
C LYS A 71 -16.65 -5.48 -5.16
N LYS A 72 -15.74 -4.67 -5.73
CA LYS A 72 -15.72 -4.35 -7.17
C LYS A 72 -15.48 -5.59 -8.04
N ASN A 73 -14.49 -6.41 -7.67
CA ASN A 73 -14.18 -7.63 -8.42
C ASN A 73 -15.25 -8.71 -8.28
N GLY A 74 -15.87 -8.81 -7.09
CA GLY A 74 -16.99 -9.71 -6.85
C GLY A 74 -18.23 -9.37 -7.70
N LYS A 75 -18.53 -8.08 -7.88
CA LYS A 75 -19.62 -7.63 -8.78
C LYS A 75 -19.34 -7.97 -10.24
N LYS A 76 -18.11 -7.73 -10.72
CA LYS A 76 -17.70 -7.99 -12.12
C LYS A 76 -17.79 -9.48 -12.52
N LYS A 77 -17.64 -10.41 -11.56
CA LYS A 77 -17.79 -11.86 -11.82
C LYS A 77 -19.25 -12.34 -11.87
N ARG A 78 -20.20 -11.53 -11.40
CA ARG A 78 -21.63 -11.88 -11.29
C ARG A 78 -22.50 -11.23 -12.37
N SER A 79 -21.91 -10.38 -13.20
CA SER A 79 -22.45 -9.75 -14.39
C SER A 79 -21.87 -10.41 -15.63
#